data_AF-A0A069Q522-F1
#
_entry.id   AF-A0A069Q522-F1
#
_cell.length_a   1.000
_cell.length_b   1.000
_cell.length_c   1.000
_cell.angle_alpha   90.00
_cell.angle_beta   90.00
_cell.angle_gamma   90.00
#
_symmetry.space_group_name_H-M   'P 1'
#
loop_
_entity.id
_entity.type
_entity.pdbx_description
1 polymer ?
#
loop_
_entity_poly.entity_id
_entity_poly.type
_entity_poly.pdbx_seq_one_letter_code
_entity_poly.pdbx_strand_id
1 'polypeptide(L)'
;MEILGKEAMKTIKRALSGVLAAGGLLAAGAALAVDDAPGGPRVNELNFQQPVTKIAEELFSLHTFMLIICFVIFLGVFGVMFYSLFAHRKSRGHKAANFHESTTVEIIWTIVPFIIVVLMALPATKAVVAMKDTSNADLTVKVTGYQWKWGYDYVKGPGEGISFLSTLSTPRSEVNGQKPISNLYLQEVDNPLVVPVDKKIRIITTANDVVHSWYVPAFGVKQDAIPGFVRDTWFKADKVGTFRGFCTELCGKEHAYMPVVVEVLSADDYAKWVDNQKKKLAAAADDPNKTYTMDELKARGEKVYASNCAVCHQPNGKGAGVFPALDGSKIANGPIAEHVNIVLHGKGAMPPWNTALNDVEIASVVTFERNSWGNHTADILQPMQVADARNGKMPEGGDHLAAAGGDAASAPAAAASEAASAAPAAASDASAPQAAGLPASIYFETGKSTLPSDAAAAVQAAAAYAKAHPDAKLVLSGFTDATGSAEKNAELAKTRAQAVRDALKAAGVAEDRIVLKKPESITGGADAKEARRVEISPAA
;
A
#
# COMPACT_ATOMS: atom_id res chain seq x y z
N MET A 1 6.06 -30.62 70.95
CA MET A 1 4.94 -30.12 70.13
C MET A 1 5.32 -28.90 69.27
N GLU A 2 6.25 -28.03 69.67
CA GLU A 2 6.65 -26.85 68.87
C GLU A 2 7.29 -27.13 67.51
N ILE A 3 8.07 -28.21 67.38
CA ILE A 3 8.79 -28.52 66.13
C ILE A 3 7.83 -29.03 65.04
N LEU A 4 6.79 -29.77 65.42
CA LEU A 4 5.73 -30.25 64.50
C LEU A 4 4.90 -29.10 63.92
N GLY A 5 4.69 -28.02 64.68
CA GLY A 5 3.97 -26.82 64.21
C GLY A 5 4.75 -26.02 63.17
N LYS A 6 6.09 -25.96 63.29
CA LYS A 6 6.94 -25.20 62.34
C LYS A 6 7.02 -25.87 60.98
N GLU A 7 7.14 -27.19 60.93
CA GLU A 7 7.16 -27.93 59.66
C GLU A 7 5.78 -27.95 58.98
N ALA A 8 4.70 -28.07 59.76
CA ALA A 8 3.33 -27.92 59.24
C ALA A 8 3.09 -26.53 58.64
N MET A 9 3.49 -25.46 59.34
CA MET A 9 3.33 -24.08 58.86
C MET A 9 4.19 -23.79 57.61
N LYS A 10 5.38 -24.39 57.50
CA LYS A 10 6.25 -24.28 56.32
C LYS A 10 5.65 -24.99 55.11
N THR A 11 4.99 -26.13 55.33
CA THR A 11 4.29 -26.89 54.29
C THR A 11 3.05 -26.14 53.79
N ILE A 12 2.26 -25.57 54.71
CA ILE A 12 1.09 -24.73 54.36
C ILE A 12 1.51 -23.48 53.58
N LYS A 13 2.58 -22.79 53.99
CA LYS A 13 3.09 -21.63 53.24
C LYS A 13 3.55 -21.99 51.83
N ARG A 14 4.24 -23.13 51.65
CA ARG A 14 4.66 -23.62 50.33
C ARG A 14 3.47 -24.00 49.45
N ALA A 15 2.47 -24.67 50.00
CA ALA A 15 1.24 -24.99 49.29
C ALA A 15 0.48 -23.73 48.89
N LEU A 16 0.36 -22.74 49.78
CA LEU A 16 -0.33 -21.48 49.50
C LEU A 16 0.42 -20.65 48.43
N SER A 17 1.75 -20.58 48.50
CA SER A 17 2.57 -19.95 47.45
C SER A 17 2.45 -20.67 46.11
N GLY A 18 2.36 -22.01 46.10
CA GLY A 18 2.13 -22.79 44.89
C GLY A 18 0.74 -22.54 44.28
N VAL A 19 -0.31 -22.46 45.11
CA VAL A 19 -1.67 -22.14 44.67
C VAL A 19 -1.78 -20.70 44.17
N LEU A 20 -1.13 -19.74 44.83
CA LEU A 20 -1.08 -18.35 44.38
C LEU A 20 -0.28 -18.19 43.08
N ALA A 21 0.83 -18.92 42.91
CA ALA A 21 1.59 -18.92 41.67
C ALA A 21 0.79 -19.56 40.51
N ALA A 22 0.11 -20.68 40.77
CA ALA A 22 -0.77 -21.32 39.79
C ALA A 22 -1.99 -20.43 39.45
N GLY A 23 -2.58 -19.77 40.45
CA GLY A 23 -3.65 -18.79 40.26
C GLY A 23 -3.20 -17.58 39.46
N GLY A 24 -1.98 -17.08 39.70
CA GLY A 24 -1.36 -16.00 38.93
C GLY A 24 -1.08 -16.39 37.48
N LEU A 25 -0.60 -17.61 37.23
CA LEU A 25 -0.39 -18.16 35.88
C LEU A 25 -1.70 -18.35 35.11
N LEU A 26 -2.76 -18.81 35.78
CA LEU A 26 -4.10 -18.96 35.19
C LEU A 26 -4.75 -17.59 34.91
N ALA A 27 -4.59 -16.61 35.81
CA ALA A 27 -5.08 -15.25 35.60
C ALA A 27 -4.31 -14.50 34.50
N ALA A 28 -2.99 -14.72 34.39
CA ALA A 28 -2.18 -14.18 33.30
C ALA A 28 -2.54 -14.80 31.94
N GLY A 29 -2.90 -16.09 31.91
CA GLY A 29 -3.43 -16.75 30.71
C GLY A 29 -4.75 -16.17 30.23
N ALA A 30 -5.64 -15.77 31.15
CA ALA A 30 -6.91 -15.12 30.81
C ALA A 30 -6.74 -13.65 30.33
N ALA A 31 -5.75 -12.93 30.87
CA ALA A 31 -5.45 -11.55 30.46
C ALA A 31 -4.75 -11.44 29.10
N LEU A 32 -4.27 -12.56 28.55
CA LEU A 32 -3.63 -12.68 27.22
C LEU A 32 -4.53 -13.44 26.23
N ALA A 33 -5.81 -13.64 26.54
CA ALA A 33 -6.74 -14.31 25.64
C ALA A 33 -6.89 -13.47 24.36
N VAL A 34 -6.33 -13.98 23.25
CA VAL A 34 -6.65 -13.51 21.91
C VAL A 34 -8.02 -14.08 21.58
N ASP A 35 -8.97 -13.22 21.19
CA ASP A 35 -10.29 -13.65 20.76
C ASP A 35 -10.29 -14.03 19.27
N ASP A 36 -11.25 -14.86 18.87
CA ASP A 36 -11.48 -15.18 17.46
C ASP A 36 -11.77 -13.88 16.67
N ALA A 37 -10.99 -13.63 15.61
CA ALA A 37 -11.32 -12.60 14.63
C ALA A 37 -12.51 -13.09 13.78
N PRO A 38 -13.67 -12.41 13.79
CA PRO A 38 -14.81 -12.84 12.98
C PRO A 38 -14.40 -13.01 11.51
N GLY A 39 -14.65 -14.17 10.90
CA GLY A 39 -14.27 -14.44 9.50
C GLY A 39 -12.77 -14.41 9.18
N GLY A 40 -11.91 -14.33 10.21
CA GLY A 40 -10.47 -14.57 10.14
C GLY A 40 -10.11 -15.94 10.73
N PRO A 41 -8.81 -16.25 10.89
CA PRO A 41 -8.38 -17.48 11.54
C PRO A 41 -8.79 -17.48 13.02
N ARG A 42 -9.27 -18.63 13.51
CA ARG A 42 -9.60 -18.81 14.92
C ARG A 42 -8.34 -19.09 15.73
N VAL A 43 -8.36 -18.69 17.00
CA VAL A 43 -7.17 -18.78 17.84
C VAL A 43 -6.86 -20.24 18.15
N ASN A 44 -5.62 -20.65 17.88
CA ASN A 44 -5.12 -22.03 18.02
C ASN A 44 -5.86 -23.07 17.16
N GLU A 45 -6.57 -22.66 16.10
CA GLU A 45 -7.16 -23.61 15.16
C GLU A 45 -6.05 -24.27 14.33
N LEU A 46 -6.02 -25.61 14.36
CA LEU A 46 -5.00 -26.42 13.67
C LEU A 46 -5.42 -26.87 12.27
N ASN A 47 -6.71 -26.73 11.94
CA ASN A 47 -7.26 -27.13 10.65
C ASN A 47 -7.54 -25.89 9.79
N PHE A 48 -8.02 -26.09 8.57
CA PHE A 48 -8.47 -24.99 7.72
C PHE A 48 -9.64 -24.22 8.35
N GLN A 49 -9.74 -22.94 7.99
CA GLN A 49 -10.90 -22.13 8.30
C GLN A 49 -12.18 -22.80 7.79
N GLN A 50 -13.28 -22.56 8.50
CA GLN A 50 -14.57 -23.12 8.15
C GLN A 50 -15.01 -22.69 6.74
N PRO A 51 -15.33 -23.65 5.85
CA PRO A 51 -15.70 -23.33 4.48
C PRO A 51 -17.06 -22.62 4.42
N VAL A 52 -17.18 -21.65 3.51
CA VAL A 52 -18.44 -20.96 3.22
C VAL A 52 -18.80 -20.96 1.74
N THR A 53 -18.14 -21.81 0.95
CA THR A 53 -18.41 -22.05 -0.46
C THR A 53 -18.37 -23.56 -0.71
N LYS A 54 -19.06 -24.03 -1.74
CA LYS A 54 -19.03 -25.45 -2.15
C LYS A 54 -17.64 -25.96 -2.52
N ILE A 55 -16.84 -25.13 -3.18
CA ILE A 55 -15.45 -25.47 -3.49
C ILE A 55 -14.62 -25.63 -2.22
N ALA A 56 -14.76 -24.72 -1.24
CA ALA A 56 -14.05 -24.83 0.02
C ALA A 56 -14.47 -26.08 0.82
N GLU A 57 -15.76 -26.43 0.81
CA GLU A 57 -16.26 -27.69 1.40
C GLU A 57 -15.59 -28.92 0.77
N GLU A 58 -15.50 -28.98 -0.56
CA GLU A 58 -14.82 -30.07 -1.27
C GLU A 58 -13.33 -30.13 -0.94
N LEU A 59 -12.63 -28.99 -0.90
CA LEU A 59 -11.22 -28.90 -0.51
C LEU A 59 -10.99 -29.37 0.93
N PHE A 60 -11.86 -28.98 1.86
CA PHE A 60 -11.79 -29.39 3.26
C PHE A 60 -11.98 -30.91 3.41
N SER A 61 -12.96 -31.47 2.72
CA SER A 61 -13.21 -32.92 2.73
C SER A 61 -12.06 -33.70 2.10
N LEU A 62 -11.52 -33.23 0.97
CA LEU A 62 -10.36 -33.83 0.31
C LEU A 62 -9.14 -33.81 1.23
N HIS A 63 -8.85 -32.68 1.86
CA HIS A 63 -7.75 -32.56 2.81
C HIS A 63 -7.88 -33.55 3.97
N THR A 64 -9.07 -33.63 4.57
CA THR A 64 -9.34 -34.56 5.67
C THR A 64 -9.14 -36.02 5.23
N PHE A 65 -9.65 -36.38 4.06
CA PHE A 65 -9.44 -37.70 3.48
C PHE A 65 -7.95 -38.02 3.25
N MET A 66 -7.18 -37.08 2.70
CA MET A 66 -5.74 -37.25 2.50
C MET A 66 -4.98 -37.39 3.82
N LEU A 67 -5.33 -36.61 4.84
CA LEU A 67 -4.72 -36.73 6.17
C LEU A 67 -4.98 -38.10 6.80
N ILE A 68 -6.17 -38.69 6.63
CA ILE A 68 -6.47 -40.05 7.11
C ILE A 68 -5.56 -41.07 6.42
N ILE A 69 -5.41 -40.99 5.10
CA ILE A 69 -4.51 -41.90 4.35
C ILE A 69 -3.06 -41.74 4.84
N CYS A 70 -2.57 -40.50 4.93
CA CYS A 70 -1.23 -40.21 5.44
C CYS A 70 -1.02 -40.76 6.85
N PHE A 71 -2.02 -40.62 7.73
CA PHE A 71 -1.96 -41.14 9.10
C PHE A 71 -1.89 -42.67 9.15
N VAL A 72 -2.67 -43.38 8.31
CA VAL A 72 -2.61 -44.85 8.22
C VAL A 72 -1.25 -45.31 7.71
N ILE A 73 -0.71 -44.67 6.65
CA ILE A 73 0.62 -44.98 6.13
C ILE A 73 1.69 -44.69 7.19
N PHE A 74 1.58 -43.56 7.89
CA PHE A 74 2.47 -43.19 8.98
C PHE A 74 2.50 -44.28 10.06
N LEU A 75 1.34 -44.76 10.53
CA LEU A 75 1.26 -45.85 11.50
C LEU A 75 1.90 -47.14 10.97
N GLY A 76 1.71 -47.46 9.69
CA GLY A 76 2.34 -48.63 9.05
C GLY A 76 3.86 -48.53 9.04
N VAL A 77 4.41 -47.43 8.51
CA VAL A 77 5.86 -47.21 8.38
C VAL A 77 6.52 -47.12 9.76
N PHE A 78 6.01 -46.27 10.65
CA PHE A 78 6.57 -46.12 11.99
C PHE A 78 6.37 -47.37 12.83
N GLY A 79 5.26 -48.09 12.66
CA GLY A 79 5.01 -49.37 13.33
C GLY A 79 6.08 -50.42 12.97
N VAL A 80 6.35 -50.61 11.67
CA VAL A 80 7.41 -51.52 11.20
C VAL A 80 8.79 -51.06 11.67
N MET A 81 9.07 -49.76 11.62
CA MET A 81 10.33 -49.19 12.11
C MET A 81 10.52 -49.43 13.61
N PHE A 82 9.54 -49.09 14.45
CA PHE A 82 9.61 -49.30 15.90
C PHE A 82 9.69 -50.78 16.26
N TYR A 83 8.95 -51.62 15.54
CA TYR A 83 9.07 -53.08 15.68
C TYR A 83 10.49 -53.55 15.35
N SER A 84 11.08 -53.07 14.25
CA SER A 84 12.45 -53.40 13.87
C SER A 84 13.46 -52.96 14.96
N LEU A 85 13.37 -51.71 15.42
CA LEU A 85 14.22 -51.17 16.49
C LEU A 85 14.09 -51.95 17.81
N PHE A 86 12.89 -52.43 18.14
CA PHE A 86 12.65 -53.19 19.36
C PHE A 86 13.12 -54.65 19.23
N ALA A 87 12.70 -55.34 18.17
CA ALA A 87 12.86 -56.79 18.00
C ALA A 87 14.23 -57.18 17.43
N HIS A 88 14.81 -56.37 16.53
CA HIS A 88 16.02 -56.70 15.79
C HIS A 88 17.29 -56.03 16.35
N ARG A 89 17.21 -55.38 17.52
CA ARG A 89 18.38 -54.74 18.15
C ARG A 89 19.41 -55.76 18.62
N LYS A 90 20.69 -55.43 18.41
CA LYS A 90 21.86 -56.25 18.83
C LYS A 90 21.84 -56.66 20.31
N SER A 91 21.38 -55.78 21.20
CA SER A 91 21.31 -56.05 22.64
C SER A 91 20.33 -57.16 23.03
N ARG A 92 19.39 -57.56 22.15
CA ARG A 92 18.52 -58.72 22.34
C ARG A 92 19.13 -60.03 21.82
N GLY A 93 20.36 -60.01 21.32
CA GLY A 93 21.01 -61.17 20.71
C GLY A 93 20.43 -61.56 19.35
N HIS A 94 19.71 -60.66 18.68
CA HIS A 94 19.17 -60.92 17.34
C HIS A 94 20.32 -61.17 16.34
N LYS A 95 20.22 -62.25 15.57
CA LYS A 95 21.17 -62.61 14.51
C LYS A 95 20.60 -62.17 13.16
N ALA A 96 21.35 -61.36 12.42
CA ALA A 96 20.91 -60.88 11.12
C ALA A 96 20.65 -62.04 10.14
N ALA A 97 19.52 -61.97 9.44
CA ALA A 97 19.24 -62.88 8.34
C ALA A 97 20.04 -62.47 7.09
N ASN A 98 20.39 -63.45 6.25
CA ASN A 98 21.09 -63.21 4.97
C ASN A 98 20.10 -63.37 3.81
N PHE A 99 19.66 -62.25 3.25
CA PHE A 99 18.89 -62.15 2.01
C PHE A 99 19.21 -60.81 1.35
N HIS A 100 19.06 -60.73 0.02
CA HIS A 100 19.35 -59.50 -0.73
C HIS A 100 18.10 -58.83 -1.28
N GLU A 101 17.04 -59.59 -1.60
CA GLU A 101 15.80 -59.05 -2.15
C GLU A 101 14.62 -60.00 -1.94
N SER A 102 13.41 -59.48 -2.17
CA SER A 102 12.19 -60.28 -2.31
C SER A 102 11.33 -59.68 -3.42
N THR A 103 11.35 -60.28 -4.61
CA THR A 103 10.55 -59.81 -5.76
C THR A 103 9.06 -59.70 -5.42
N THR A 104 8.53 -60.58 -4.58
CA THR A 104 7.14 -60.52 -4.13
C THR A 104 6.85 -59.26 -3.31
N VAL A 105 7.71 -58.91 -2.35
CA VAL A 105 7.55 -57.69 -1.54
C VAL A 105 7.71 -56.44 -2.43
N GLU A 106 8.68 -56.48 -3.34
CA GLU A 106 8.93 -55.41 -4.31
C GLU A 106 7.70 -55.11 -5.18
N ILE A 107 7.02 -56.15 -5.66
CA ILE A 107 5.78 -56.00 -6.43
C ILE A 107 4.67 -55.41 -5.56
N ILE A 108 4.48 -55.91 -4.34
CA ILE A 108 3.41 -55.45 -3.44
C ILE A 108 3.57 -53.96 -3.10
N TRP A 109 4.76 -53.54 -2.67
CA TRP A 109 4.99 -52.14 -2.29
C TRP A 109 5.06 -51.17 -3.48
N THR A 110 5.04 -51.69 -4.71
CA THR A 110 4.97 -50.86 -5.92
C THR A 110 3.51 -50.69 -6.34
N ILE A 111 2.75 -51.79 -6.37
CA ILE A 111 1.34 -51.80 -6.78
C ILE A 111 0.47 -51.06 -5.74
N VAL A 112 0.70 -51.26 -4.44
CA VAL A 112 -0.14 -50.65 -3.40
C VAL A 112 -0.08 -49.11 -3.44
N PRO A 113 1.09 -48.44 -3.43
CA PRO A 113 1.16 -46.98 -3.59
C PRO A 113 0.60 -46.50 -4.93
N PHE A 114 0.82 -47.25 -6.02
CA PHE A 114 0.25 -46.91 -7.32
C PHE A 114 -1.29 -46.83 -7.27
N ILE A 115 -1.95 -47.85 -6.70
CA ILE A 115 -3.41 -47.85 -6.54
C ILE A 115 -3.88 -46.71 -5.64
N ILE A 116 -3.17 -46.45 -4.53
CA ILE A 116 -3.50 -45.34 -3.61
C ILE A 116 -3.50 -44.01 -4.37
N VAL A 117 -2.46 -43.72 -5.15
CA VAL A 117 -2.37 -42.47 -5.95
C VAL A 117 -3.49 -42.37 -6.99
N VAL A 118 -3.81 -43.45 -7.69
CA VAL A 118 -4.90 -43.46 -8.68
C VAL A 118 -6.24 -43.12 -8.02
N LEU A 119 -6.55 -43.74 -6.87
CA LEU A 119 -7.79 -43.47 -6.13
C LEU A 119 -7.85 -42.03 -5.58
N MET A 120 -6.71 -41.48 -5.17
CA MET A 120 -6.61 -40.09 -4.71
C MET A 120 -6.83 -39.08 -5.85
N ALA A 121 -6.40 -39.40 -7.07
CA ALA A 121 -6.45 -38.48 -8.21
C ALA A 121 -7.86 -38.21 -8.74
N LEU A 122 -8.79 -39.18 -8.64
CA LEU A 122 -10.15 -39.07 -9.16
C LEU A 122 -10.95 -37.91 -8.53
N PRO A 123 -11.16 -37.86 -7.20
CA PRO A 123 -11.93 -36.79 -6.59
C PRO A 123 -11.19 -35.44 -6.65
N ALA A 124 -9.84 -35.44 -6.62
CA ALA A 124 -9.04 -34.23 -6.79
C ALA A 124 -9.23 -33.60 -8.19
N THR A 125 -9.26 -34.42 -9.24
CA THR A 125 -9.49 -33.95 -10.62
C THR A 125 -10.86 -33.31 -10.77
N LYS A 126 -11.91 -33.93 -10.20
CA LYS A 126 -13.26 -33.37 -10.20
C LYS A 126 -13.30 -31.97 -9.56
N ALA A 127 -12.68 -31.81 -8.39
CA ALA A 127 -12.62 -30.53 -7.69
C ALA A 127 -11.87 -29.48 -8.50
N VAL A 128 -10.71 -29.82 -9.08
CA VAL A 128 -9.91 -28.89 -9.92
C VAL A 128 -10.70 -28.42 -11.14
N VAL A 129 -11.43 -29.31 -11.81
CA VAL A 129 -12.28 -28.94 -12.95
C VAL A 129 -13.37 -27.96 -12.53
N ALA A 130 -14.06 -28.23 -11.42
CA ALA A 130 -15.08 -27.33 -10.89
C ALA A 130 -14.52 -25.95 -10.50
N MET A 131 -13.33 -25.92 -9.90
CA MET A 131 -12.62 -24.67 -9.56
C MET A 131 -12.28 -23.82 -10.78
N LYS A 132 -12.02 -24.44 -11.94
CA LYS A 132 -11.61 -23.74 -13.16
C LYS A 132 -12.78 -23.30 -14.05
N ASP A 133 -14.00 -23.78 -13.80
CA ASP A 133 -15.17 -23.34 -14.53
C ASP A 133 -15.66 -21.94 -14.07
N THR A 134 -15.19 -20.89 -14.74
CA THR A 134 -15.58 -19.50 -14.49
C THR A 134 -16.79 -19.04 -15.33
N SER A 135 -17.43 -19.94 -16.07
CA SER A 135 -18.58 -19.62 -16.91
C SER A 135 -19.82 -19.20 -16.09
N ASN A 136 -20.76 -18.51 -16.73
CA ASN A 136 -22.08 -18.17 -16.15
C ASN A 136 -22.00 -17.39 -14.82
N ALA A 137 -21.07 -16.45 -14.71
CA ALA A 137 -20.96 -15.58 -13.54
C ALA A 137 -22.07 -14.51 -13.50
N ASP A 138 -22.62 -14.27 -12.30
CA ASP A 138 -23.61 -13.23 -12.02
C ASP A 138 -22.96 -11.84 -11.88
N LEU A 139 -21.75 -11.81 -11.31
CA LEU A 139 -20.94 -10.60 -11.08
C LEU A 139 -19.51 -10.88 -11.51
N THR A 140 -18.87 -9.89 -12.15
CA THR A 140 -17.44 -9.95 -12.45
C THR A 140 -16.74 -8.76 -11.83
N VAL A 141 -15.70 -9.03 -11.05
CA VAL A 141 -14.82 -8.02 -10.45
C VAL A 141 -13.40 -8.27 -10.90
N LYS A 142 -12.72 -7.23 -11.38
CA LYS A 142 -11.29 -7.26 -11.66
C LYS A 142 -10.55 -6.82 -10.39
N VAL A 143 -9.62 -7.65 -9.94
CA VAL A 143 -8.74 -7.44 -8.81
C VAL A 143 -7.35 -7.17 -9.33
N THR A 144 -6.78 -6.03 -8.95
CA THR A 144 -5.43 -5.62 -9.35
C THR A 144 -4.52 -5.54 -8.12
N GLY A 145 -3.41 -6.28 -8.12
CA GLY A 145 -2.37 -6.17 -7.09
C GLY A 145 -1.47 -4.95 -7.30
N TYR A 146 -1.23 -4.21 -6.22
CA TYR A 146 -0.27 -3.11 -6.14
C TYR A 146 0.60 -3.28 -4.88
N GLN A 147 1.81 -2.75 -4.86
CA GLN A 147 2.61 -2.56 -3.64
C GLN A 147 2.02 -1.41 -2.81
N TRP A 148 1.42 -1.62 -1.64
CA TRP A 148 0.96 -2.88 -1.03
C TRP A 148 -0.53 -2.71 -0.67
N LYS A 149 -1.38 -2.91 -1.67
CA LYS A 149 -2.84 -2.70 -1.63
C LYS A 149 -3.52 -3.44 -2.79
N TRP A 150 -4.85 -3.53 -2.72
CA TRP A 150 -5.65 -4.17 -3.77
C TRP A 150 -6.57 -3.16 -4.44
N GLY A 151 -6.63 -3.17 -5.77
CA GLY A 151 -7.65 -2.44 -6.54
C GLY A 151 -8.81 -3.34 -6.91
N TYR A 152 -10.04 -2.83 -6.80
CA TYR A 152 -11.26 -3.54 -7.17
C TYR A 152 -12.03 -2.73 -8.20
N ASP A 153 -12.21 -3.30 -9.39
CA ASP A 153 -13.04 -2.74 -10.45
C ASP A 153 -14.23 -3.65 -10.72
N TYR A 154 -15.45 -3.16 -10.55
CA TYR A 154 -16.66 -3.90 -10.86
C TYR A 154 -16.93 -3.76 -12.36
N VAL A 155 -16.61 -4.82 -13.13
CA VAL A 155 -16.61 -4.77 -14.59
C VAL A 155 -17.91 -5.27 -15.22
N LYS A 156 -18.70 -6.06 -14.49
CA LYS A 156 -20.01 -6.54 -14.95
C LYS A 156 -20.92 -6.82 -13.77
N GLY A 157 -22.16 -6.33 -13.84
CA GLY A 157 -23.23 -6.60 -12.86
C GLY A 157 -23.77 -5.31 -12.25
N PRO A 158 -24.58 -5.37 -11.17
CA PRO A 158 -25.25 -4.19 -10.62
C PRO A 158 -24.28 -3.05 -10.24
N GLY A 159 -23.11 -3.40 -9.70
CA GLY A 159 -22.05 -2.48 -9.31
C GLY A 159 -21.16 -1.97 -10.44
N GLU A 160 -21.47 -2.25 -11.71
CA GLU A 160 -20.61 -1.88 -12.84
C GLU A 160 -20.22 -0.39 -12.83
N GLY A 161 -18.93 -0.13 -13.07
CA GLY A 161 -18.33 1.21 -13.03
C GLY A 161 -17.80 1.64 -11.65
N ILE A 162 -18.10 0.90 -10.58
CA ILE A 162 -17.49 1.14 -9.27
C ILE A 162 -16.02 0.70 -9.30
N SER A 163 -15.12 1.59 -8.87
CA SER A 163 -13.69 1.32 -8.73
C SER A 163 -13.14 1.98 -7.47
N PHE A 164 -12.27 1.28 -6.74
CA PHE A 164 -11.57 1.81 -5.58
C PHE A 164 -10.31 1.02 -5.22
N LEU A 165 -9.46 1.63 -4.39
CA LEU A 165 -8.32 0.98 -3.76
C LEU A 165 -8.67 0.59 -2.32
N SER A 166 -8.16 -0.57 -1.91
CA SER A 166 -8.29 -1.17 -0.59
C SER A 166 -6.92 -1.28 0.03
N THR A 167 -6.67 -0.51 1.08
CA THR A 167 -5.40 -0.44 1.81
C THR A 167 -5.60 -0.89 3.25
N LEU A 168 -4.55 -1.45 3.86
CA LEU A 168 -4.54 -1.79 5.28
C LEU A 168 -4.97 -0.60 6.15
N SER A 169 -5.93 -0.82 7.04
CA SER A 169 -6.40 0.22 7.97
C SER A 169 -5.70 0.19 9.33
N THR A 170 -4.97 -0.89 9.66
CA THR A 170 -4.17 -0.97 10.89
C THR A 170 -3.18 0.22 10.96
N PRO A 171 -3.26 1.07 12.01
CA PRO A 171 -2.38 2.21 12.16
C PRO A 171 -0.91 1.81 12.33
N ARG A 172 0.01 2.60 11.78
CA ARG A 172 1.46 2.39 11.98
C ARG A 172 1.90 2.46 13.45
N SER A 173 1.13 3.14 14.30
CA SER A 173 1.40 3.16 15.75
C SER A 173 1.19 1.78 16.40
N GLU A 174 0.25 0.95 15.93
CA GLU A 174 0.12 -0.44 16.39
C GLU A 174 1.27 -1.30 15.86
N VAL A 175 1.60 -1.16 14.56
CA VAL A 175 2.70 -1.91 13.91
C VAL A 175 4.07 -1.63 14.57
N ASN A 176 4.32 -0.37 14.94
CA ASN A 176 5.58 0.06 15.54
C ASN A 176 5.63 -0.13 17.07
N GLY A 177 4.66 -0.84 17.66
CA GLY A 177 4.61 -1.11 19.10
C GLY A 177 4.35 0.11 19.98
N GLN A 178 3.85 1.21 19.40
CA GLN A 178 3.50 2.44 20.13
C GLN A 178 2.10 2.37 20.75
N LYS A 179 1.23 1.48 20.24
CA LYS A 179 -0.10 1.20 20.77
C LYS A 179 -0.33 -0.32 20.88
N PRO A 180 -1.20 -0.77 21.80
CA PRO A 180 -1.63 -2.16 21.87
C PRO A 180 -2.25 -2.62 20.54
N ILE A 181 -1.97 -3.86 20.14
CA ILE A 181 -2.54 -4.45 18.93
C ILE A 181 -4.03 -4.75 19.12
N SER A 182 -4.81 -4.52 18.08
CA SER A 182 -6.24 -4.88 18.03
C SER A 182 -6.47 -6.35 17.62
N ASN A 183 -7.66 -6.89 17.90
CA ASN A 183 -8.04 -8.26 17.51
C ASN A 183 -8.04 -8.49 15.98
N LEU A 184 -8.12 -7.41 15.20
CA LEU A 184 -8.12 -7.42 13.73
C LEU A 184 -6.80 -6.85 13.16
N TYR A 185 -5.74 -6.87 13.96
CA TYR A 185 -4.40 -6.44 13.56
C TYR A 185 -3.98 -7.12 12.25
N LEU A 186 -3.59 -6.30 11.27
CA LEU A 186 -3.21 -6.70 9.90
C LEU A 186 -4.29 -7.39 9.07
N GLN A 187 -5.56 -7.30 9.48
CA GLN A 187 -6.66 -8.01 8.85
C GLN A 187 -7.81 -7.11 8.38
N GLU A 188 -7.73 -5.81 8.64
CA GLU A 188 -8.72 -4.83 8.18
C GLU A 188 -8.21 -3.95 7.04
N VAL A 189 -9.16 -3.46 6.25
CA VAL A 189 -8.92 -2.49 5.18
C VAL A 189 -9.86 -1.29 5.31
N ASP A 190 -9.54 -0.21 4.62
CA ASP A 190 -10.39 0.97 4.52
C ASP A 190 -11.64 0.74 3.65
N ASN A 191 -11.48 0.00 2.54
CA ASN A 191 -12.53 -0.25 1.55
C ASN A 191 -12.60 -1.75 1.20
N PRO A 192 -13.50 -2.55 1.82
CA PRO A 192 -13.62 -3.96 1.51
C PRO A 192 -14.26 -4.23 0.14
N LEU A 193 -13.98 -5.40 -0.44
CA LEU A 193 -14.71 -5.91 -1.59
C LEU A 193 -16.13 -6.31 -1.14
N VAL A 194 -17.18 -5.80 -1.77
CA VAL A 194 -18.57 -6.07 -1.38
C VAL A 194 -19.29 -6.86 -2.46
N VAL A 195 -19.87 -8.00 -2.10
CA VAL A 195 -20.54 -8.91 -3.04
C VAL A 195 -21.83 -9.47 -2.45
N PRO A 196 -22.81 -9.87 -3.29
CA PRO A 196 -24.02 -10.53 -2.81
C PRO A 196 -23.77 -12.02 -2.50
N VAL A 197 -24.47 -12.54 -1.48
CA VAL A 197 -24.57 -13.97 -1.17
C VAL A 197 -25.27 -14.74 -2.30
N ASP A 198 -25.00 -16.05 -2.41
CA ASP A 198 -25.64 -16.97 -3.36
C ASP A 198 -25.46 -16.63 -4.85
N LYS A 199 -24.50 -15.75 -5.18
CA LYS A 199 -24.16 -15.35 -6.55
C LYS A 199 -22.78 -15.81 -6.94
N LYS A 200 -22.63 -16.30 -8.17
CA LYS A 200 -21.33 -16.72 -8.71
C LYS A 200 -20.53 -15.48 -9.08
N ILE A 201 -19.51 -15.18 -8.29
CA ILE A 201 -18.62 -14.04 -8.47
C ILE A 201 -17.38 -14.50 -9.22
N ARG A 202 -17.17 -13.99 -10.45
CA ARG A 202 -15.92 -14.19 -11.19
C ARG A 202 -14.93 -13.10 -10.78
N ILE A 203 -13.75 -13.55 -10.38
CA ILE A 203 -12.63 -12.70 -10.02
C ILE A 203 -11.58 -12.77 -11.11
N ILE A 204 -11.39 -11.66 -11.80
CA ILE A 204 -10.35 -11.47 -12.82
C ILE A 204 -9.15 -10.87 -12.11
N THR A 205 -8.01 -11.54 -12.09
CA THR A 205 -6.84 -11.14 -11.28
C THR A 205 -5.67 -10.74 -12.17
N THR A 206 -5.05 -9.60 -11.89
CA THR A 206 -3.81 -9.11 -12.50
C THR A 206 -3.01 -8.25 -11.52
N ALA A 207 -1.83 -7.78 -11.88
CA ALA A 207 -1.03 -6.87 -11.05
C ALA A 207 -0.42 -5.74 -11.90
N ASN A 208 -0.12 -4.61 -11.26
CA ASN A 208 0.47 -3.44 -11.92
C ASN A 208 1.98 -3.29 -11.69
N ASP A 209 2.56 -4.05 -10.76
CA ASP A 209 3.98 -3.95 -10.38
C ASP A 209 4.68 -5.31 -10.33
N VAL A 210 4.57 -6.04 -9.22
CA VAL A 210 5.19 -7.35 -8.98
C VAL A 210 4.13 -8.43 -8.90
N VAL A 211 4.56 -9.68 -8.72
CA VAL A 211 3.61 -10.77 -8.49
C VAL A 211 3.01 -10.66 -7.09
N HIS A 212 1.69 -10.77 -7.00
CA HIS A 212 0.95 -10.93 -5.74
C HIS A 212 0.10 -12.20 -5.84
N SER A 213 -0.64 -12.55 -4.78
CA SER A 213 -1.64 -13.62 -4.87
C SER A 213 -2.83 -13.35 -3.98
N TRP A 214 -4.00 -13.21 -4.60
CA TRP A 214 -5.24 -12.90 -3.92
C TRP A 214 -5.82 -14.19 -3.33
N TYR A 215 -5.98 -14.24 -2.01
CA TYR A 215 -6.43 -15.43 -1.31
C TYR A 215 -7.47 -15.10 -0.23
N VAL A 216 -8.59 -15.83 -0.24
CA VAL A 216 -9.57 -15.84 0.85
C VAL A 216 -9.79 -17.29 1.31
N PRO A 217 -9.22 -17.70 2.46
CA PRO A 217 -9.24 -19.08 2.93
C PRO A 217 -10.64 -19.70 3.05
N ALA A 218 -11.58 -19.00 3.69
CA ALA A 218 -12.96 -19.48 3.86
C ALA A 218 -13.67 -19.76 2.52
N PHE A 219 -13.22 -19.14 1.43
CA PHE A 219 -13.76 -19.36 0.08
C PHE A 219 -13.06 -20.47 -0.68
N GLY A 220 -11.89 -20.93 -0.22
CA GLY A 220 -11.08 -21.91 -0.94
C GLY A 220 -10.49 -21.35 -2.24
N VAL A 221 -10.36 -20.02 -2.36
CA VAL A 221 -9.93 -19.34 -3.58
C VAL A 221 -8.60 -18.65 -3.37
N LYS A 222 -7.59 -19.11 -4.11
CA LYS A 222 -6.27 -18.50 -4.26
C LYS A 222 -5.98 -18.33 -5.75
N GLN A 223 -5.62 -17.12 -6.17
CA GLN A 223 -5.18 -16.88 -7.53
C GLN A 223 -4.08 -15.83 -7.56
N ASP A 224 -2.96 -16.20 -8.16
CA ASP A 224 -1.84 -15.29 -8.36
C ASP A 224 -2.27 -14.11 -9.26
N ALA A 225 -1.73 -12.95 -8.98
CA ALA A 225 -1.85 -11.70 -9.71
C ALA A 225 -0.50 -11.42 -10.38
N ILE A 226 -0.38 -11.60 -11.70
CA ILE A 226 0.89 -11.45 -12.42
C ILE A 226 0.79 -10.25 -13.38
N PRO A 227 1.79 -9.34 -13.38
CA PRO A 227 1.84 -8.25 -14.34
C PRO A 227 1.83 -8.74 -15.79
N GLY A 228 0.99 -8.14 -16.62
CA GLY A 228 0.86 -8.48 -18.04
C GLY A 228 0.00 -9.74 -18.33
N PHE A 229 -0.51 -10.42 -17.31
CA PHE A 229 -1.42 -11.56 -17.46
C PHE A 229 -2.74 -11.29 -16.76
N VAL A 230 -3.81 -11.83 -17.34
CA VAL A 230 -5.14 -11.83 -16.75
C VAL A 230 -5.53 -13.28 -16.47
N ARG A 231 -5.88 -13.58 -15.23
CA ARG A 231 -6.32 -14.92 -14.83
C ARG A 231 -7.60 -14.87 -14.04
N ASP A 232 -8.42 -15.88 -14.23
CA ASP A 232 -9.73 -15.90 -13.62
C ASP A 232 -9.87 -17.02 -12.61
N THR A 233 -10.61 -16.71 -11.57
CA THR A 233 -11.14 -17.67 -10.60
C THR A 233 -12.58 -17.27 -10.27
N TRP A 234 -13.25 -18.03 -9.42
CA TRP A 234 -14.60 -17.73 -9.00
C TRP A 234 -14.89 -18.25 -7.60
N PHE A 235 -15.86 -17.63 -6.93
CA PHE A 235 -16.46 -18.18 -5.72
C PHE A 235 -17.98 -17.91 -5.70
N LYS A 236 -18.69 -18.68 -4.88
CA LYS A 236 -20.08 -18.41 -4.52
C LYS A 236 -20.19 -18.60 -3.02
N ALA A 237 -20.34 -17.51 -2.28
CA ALA A 237 -20.50 -17.54 -0.84
C ALA A 237 -21.93 -17.94 -0.48
N ASP A 238 -22.06 -18.92 0.40
CA ASP A 238 -23.35 -19.48 0.85
C ASP A 238 -23.84 -18.79 2.16
N LYS A 239 -23.07 -17.83 2.70
CA LYS A 239 -23.35 -17.13 3.96
C LYS A 239 -23.00 -15.64 3.88
N VAL A 240 -23.88 -14.80 4.43
CA VAL A 240 -23.62 -13.38 4.70
C VAL A 240 -22.57 -13.25 5.82
N GLY A 241 -21.67 -12.29 5.69
CA GLY A 241 -20.63 -12.01 6.68
C GLY A 241 -19.40 -11.32 6.09
N THR A 242 -18.43 -11.04 6.96
CA THR A 242 -17.12 -10.50 6.56
C THR A 242 -16.10 -11.62 6.57
N PHE A 243 -15.34 -11.76 5.48
CA PHE A 243 -14.33 -12.81 5.31
C PHE A 243 -12.97 -12.19 5.02
N ARG A 244 -11.95 -12.66 5.73
CA ARG A 244 -10.60 -12.09 5.68
C ARG A 244 -9.66 -12.99 4.88
N GLY A 245 -8.75 -12.36 4.17
CA GLY A 245 -7.80 -12.97 3.26
C GLY A 245 -6.49 -12.21 3.21
N PHE A 246 -5.54 -12.69 2.42
CA PHE A 246 -4.16 -12.22 2.46
C PHE A 246 -3.50 -12.24 1.09
N CYS A 247 -2.45 -11.44 0.92
CA CYS A 247 -1.48 -11.67 -0.13
C CYS A 247 -0.67 -12.93 0.21
N THR A 248 -0.60 -13.89 -0.72
CA THR A 248 0.08 -15.18 -0.51
C THR A 248 1.16 -15.47 -1.54
N GLU A 249 1.75 -14.42 -2.11
CA GLU A 249 2.96 -14.47 -2.92
C GLU A 249 3.89 -13.33 -2.49
N LEU A 250 5.16 -13.61 -2.25
CA LEU A 250 6.09 -12.64 -1.68
C LEU A 250 6.29 -11.44 -2.62
N CYS A 251 5.76 -10.28 -2.25
CA CYS A 251 5.71 -9.09 -3.09
C CYS A 251 6.53 -7.89 -2.57
N GLY A 252 7.43 -8.13 -1.61
CA GLY A 252 8.38 -7.14 -1.09
C GLY A 252 8.21 -6.81 0.39
N LYS A 253 8.76 -5.66 0.82
CA LYS A 253 8.88 -5.27 2.23
C LYS A 253 7.56 -5.34 3.00
N GLU A 254 6.49 -4.79 2.44
CA GLU A 254 5.20 -4.72 3.13
C GLU A 254 4.25 -5.86 2.69
N HIS A 255 4.78 -7.01 2.26
CA HIS A 255 3.99 -8.17 1.85
C HIS A 255 2.93 -8.59 2.87
N ALA A 256 3.26 -8.54 4.16
CA ALA A 256 2.36 -8.89 5.26
C ALA A 256 1.29 -7.80 5.58
N TYR A 257 1.31 -6.66 4.90
CA TYR A 257 0.51 -5.47 5.24
C TYR A 257 -0.49 -5.11 4.13
N MET A 258 -0.94 -6.10 3.36
CA MET A 258 -1.94 -5.92 2.30
C MET A 258 -3.03 -7.00 2.35
N PRO A 259 -3.84 -7.03 3.43
CA PRO A 259 -4.91 -8.00 3.58
C PRO A 259 -6.02 -7.80 2.55
N VAL A 260 -6.86 -8.81 2.46
CA VAL A 260 -8.10 -8.81 1.69
C VAL A 260 -9.26 -8.88 2.67
N VAL A 261 -10.28 -8.05 2.48
CA VAL A 261 -11.55 -8.19 3.20
C VAL A 261 -12.66 -8.25 2.17
N VAL A 262 -13.53 -9.25 2.31
CA VAL A 262 -14.73 -9.42 1.50
C VAL A 262 -15.96 -9.36 2.39
N GLU A 263 -16.84 -8.42 2.14
CA GLU A 263 -18.17 -8.35 2.74
C GLU A 263 -19.18 -9.01 1.81
N VAL A 264 -19.76 -10.11 2.29
CA VAL A 264 -20.85 -10.80 1.62
C VAL A 264 -22.15 -10.32 2.23
N LEU A 265 -22.99 -9.67 1.43
CA LEU A 265 -24.25 -9.06 1.86
C LEU A 265 -25.47 -9.82 1.33
N SER A 266 -26.63 -9.56 1.93
CA SER A 266 -27.92 -9.92 1.32
C SER A 266 -28.07 -9.22 -0.05
N ALA A 267 -28.91 -9.75 -0.93
CA ALA A 267 -29.16 -9.11 -2.23
C ALA A 267 -29.67 -7.66 -2.08
N ASP A 268 -30.54 -7.41 -1.11
CA ASP A 268 -31.11 -6.09 -0.84
C ASP A 268 -30.06 -5.11 -0.30
N ASP A 269 -29.21 -5.56 0.62
CA ASP A 269 -28.17 -4.69 1.20
C ASP A 269 -27.03 -4.44 0.20
N TYR A 270 -26.72 -5.42 -0.65
CA TYR A 270 -25.82 -5.20 -1.78
C TYR A 270 -26.39 -4.16 -2.76
N ALA A 271 -27.67 -4.22 -3.11
CA ALA A 271 -28.31 -3.23 -3.97
C ALA A 271 -28.24 -1.81 -3.37
N LYS A 272 -28.55 -1.67 -2.07
CA LYS A 272 -28.40 -0.38 -1.36
C LYS A 272 -26.96 0.12 -1.36
N TRP A 273 -26.00 -0.78 -1.14
CA TRP A 273 -24.57 -0.44 -1.19
C TRP A 273 -24.19 0.07 -2.57
N VAL A 274 -24.59 -0.64 -3.64
CA VAL A 274 -24.33 -0.22 -5.03
C VAL A 274 -24.93 1.16 -5.31
N ASP A 275 -26.18 1.40 -4.93
CA ASP A 275 -26.84 2.69 -5.15
C ASP A 275 -26.11 3.83 -4.43
N ASN A 276 -25.66 3.59 -3.19
CA ASN A 276 -24.89 4.56 -2.43
C ASN A 276 -23.53 4.83 -3.08
N GLN A 277 -22.83 3.81 -3.57
CA GLN A 277 -21.55 4.00 -4.28
C GLN A 277 -21.75 4.76 -5.58
N LYS A 278 -22.79 4.44 -6.37
CA LYS A 278 -23.12 5.18 -7.59
C LYS A 278 -23.46 6.63 -7.31
N LYS A 279 -24.18 6.93 -6.23
CA LYS A 279 -24.44 8.31 -5.79
C LYS A 279 -23.16 9.03 -5.40
N LYS A 280 -22.23 8.38 -4.70
CA LYS A 280 -20.92 8.96 -4.38
C LYS A 280 -20.10 9.23 -5.64
N LEU A 281 -20.07 8.30 -6.58
CA LEU A 281 -19.40 8.48 -7.88
C LEU A 281 -20.04 9.61 -8.69
N ALA A 282 -21.37 9.70 -8.72
CA ALA A 282 -22.09 10.77 -9.38
C ALA A 282 -21.88 12.14 -8.70
N ALA A 283 -21.78 12.18 -7.36
CA ALA A 283 -21.49 13.40 -6.61
C ALA A 283 -20.02 13.84 -6.72
N ALA A 284 -19.10 12.87 -6.92
CA ALA A 284 -17.70 13.12 -7.19
C ALA A 284 -17.41 13.36 -8.69
N ALA A 285 -18.36 13.04 -9.56
CA ALA A 285 -18.24 13.30 -10.99
C ALA A 285 -18.25 14.81 -11.20
N ASP A 286 -17.29 15.26 -12.00
CA ASP A 286 -17.20 16.63 -12.45
C ASP A 286 -18.41 16.93 -13.35
N ASP A 287 -19.29 17.84 -12.88
CA ASP A 287 -20.44 18.31 -13.64
C ASP A 287 -20.04 19.60 -14.38
N PRO A 288 -19.75 19.54 -15.69
CA PRO A 288 -19.32 20.71 -16.44
C PRO A 288 -20.39 21.82 -16.53
N ASN A 289 -21.65 21.51 -16.22
CA ASN A 289 -22.76 22.47 -16.25
C ASN A 289 -23.06 23.09 -14.88
N LYS A 290 -22.44 22.59 -13.81
CA LYS A 290 -22.57 23.18 -12.47
C LYS A 290 -21.79 24.49 -12.40
N THR A 291 -22.38 25.52 -11.79
CA THR A 291 -21.64 26.71 -11.35
C THR A 291 -20.93 26.39 -10.04
N TYR A 292 -19.60 26.39 -10.05
CA TYR A 292 -18.77 26.14 -8.87
C TYR A 292 -18.43 27.44 -8.14
N THR A 293 -18.33 27.36 -6.81
CA THR A 293 -17.90 28.47 -5.96
C THR A 293 -16.38 28.65 -5.98
N MET A 294 -15.90 29.84 -5.59
CA MET A 294 -14.46 30.13 -5.46
C MET A 294 -13.76 29.11 -4.55
N ASP A 295 -14.35 28.79 -3.39
CA ASP A 295 -13.74 27.88 -2.43
C ASP A 295 -13.65 26.45 -2.97
N GLU A 296 -14.69 25.96 -3.67
CA GLU A 296 -14.67 24.65 -4.33
C GLU A 296 -13.56 24.56 -5.39
N LEU A 297 -13.45 25.59 -6.24
CA LEU A 297 -12.45 25.64 -7.31
C LEU A 297 -11.04 25.84 -6.78
N LYS A 298 -10.84 26.66 -5.73
CA LYS A 298 -9.52 26.84 -5.11
C LYS A 298 -9.05 25.57 -4.41
N ALA A 299 -9.90 24.92 -3.61
CA ALA A 299 -9.54 23.70 -2.89
C ALA A 299 -9.21 22.54 -3.83
N ARG A 300 -9.92 22.43 -4.96
CA ARG A 300 -9.60 21.47 -6.01
C ARG A 300 -8.36 21.90 -6.81
N GLY A 301 -8.28 23.18 -7.16
CA GLY A 301 -7.21 23.75 -7.97
C GLY A 301 -5.85 23.63 -7.30
N GLU A 302 -5.79 23.76 -5.97
CA GLU A 302 -4.58 23.50 -5.19
C GLU A 302 -4.06 22.07 -5.38
N LYS A 303 -4.96 21.07 -5.39
CA LYS A 303 -4.60 19.67 -5.61
C LYS A 303 -4.12 19.44 -7.03
N VAL A 304 -4.85 19.98 -8.02
CA VAL A 304 -4.46 19.90 -9.44
C VAL A 304 -3.09 20.57 -9.66
N TYR A 305 -2.88 21.74 -9.05
CA TYR A 305 -1.61 22.48 -9.08
C TYR A 305 -0.47 21.65 -8.48
N ALA A 306 -0.66 21.10 -7.28
CA ALA A 306 0.35 20.30 -6.59
C ALA A 306 0.75 19.06 -7.40
N SER A 307 -0.21 18.40 -8.06
CA SER A 307 0.04 17.19 -8.84
C SER A 307 0.66 17.45 -10.20
N ASN A 308 0.37 18.58 -10.85
CA ASN A 308 0.69 18.79 -12.26
C ASN A 308 1.62 19.98 -12.53
N CYS A 309 1.47 21.07 -11.78
CA CYS A 309 2.12 22.36 -12.07
C CYS A 309 3.32 22.64 -11.17
N ALA A 310 3.24 22.22 -9.90
CA ALA A 310 4.21 22.59 -8.85
C ALA A 310 5.63 22.08 -9.11
N VAL A 311 5.80 21.00 -9.89
CA VAL A 311 7.13 20.48 -10.26
C VAL A 311 7.97 21.50 -11.02
N CYS A 312 7.34 22.37 -11.82
CA CYS A 312 8.00 23.42 -12.59
C CYS A 312 7.83 24.79 -11.93
N HIS A 313 6.62 25.10 -11.44
CA HIS A 313 6.30 26.43 -10.92
C HIS A 313 6.52 26.58 -9.40
N GLN A 314 7.02 25.53 -8.73
CA GLN A 314 7.20 25.41 -7.28
C GLN A 314 5.87 25.46 -6.50
N PRO A 315 5.76 24.81 -5.32
CA PRO A 315 4.54 24.86 -4.51
C PRO A 315 4.11 26.28 -4.11
N ASN A 316 5.07 27.21 -4.04
CA ASN A 316 4.85 28.62 -3.71
C ASN A 316 4.64 29.53 -4.94
N GLY A 317 4.53 28.96 -6.14
CA GLY A 317 4.30 29.71 -7.39
C GLY A 317 5.48 30.56 -7.87
N LYS A 318 6.67 30.48 -7.24
CA LYS A 318 7.82 31.33 -7.59
C LYS A 318 8.60 30.89 -8.84
N GLY A 319 8.34 29.68 -9.34
CA GLY A 319 9.12 29.10 -10.43
C GLY A 319 10.59 28.85 -10.05
N ALA A 320 11.36 28.30 -11.00
CA ALA A 320 12.79 28.09 -10.84
C ALA A 320 13.50 28.03 -12.20
N GLY A 321 14.63 28.74 -12.32
CA GLY A 321 15.45 28.74 -13.53
C GLY A 321 14.69 29.20 -14.78
N VAL A 322 14.49 28.28 -15.74
CA VAL A 322 13.77 28.54 -16.99
C VAL A 322 12.24 28.53 -16.84
N PHE A 323 11.72 28.09 -15.70
CA PHE A 323 10.28 28.03 -15.43
C PHE A 323 9.85 29.32 -14.71
N PRO A 324 8.97 30.13 -15.32
CA PRO A 324 8.61 31.44 -14.79
C PRO A 324 7.78 31.34 -13.50
N ALA A 325 7.83 32.41 -12.69
CA ALA A 325 6.92 32.59 -11.57
C ALA A 325 5.48 32.76 -12.07
N LEU A 326 4.54 32.15 -11.35
CA LEU A 326 3.10 32.41 -11.46
C LEU A 326 2.65 33.45 -10.44
N ASP A 327 3.26 33.45 -9.25
CA ASP A 327 3.03 34.44 -8.20
C ASP A 327 3.47 35.84 -8.66
N GLY A 328 2.52 36.78 -8.68
CA GLY A 328 2.71 38.16 -9.17
C GLY A 328 2.94 38.25 -10.68
N SER A 329 2.70 37.18 -11.44
CA SER A 329 3.02 37.14 -12.87
C SER A 329 2.04 37.95 -13.71
N LYS A 330 2.51 38.45 -14.87
CA LYS A 330 1.65 39.15 -15.83
C LYS A 330 0.57 38.25 -16.43
N ILE A 331 0.80 36.94 -16.48
CA ILE A 331 -0.18 35.98 -17.01
C ILE A 331 -1.28 35.71 -15.97
N ALA A 332 -0.91 35.46 -14.72
CA ALA A 332 -1.88 35.19 -13.66
C ALA A 332 -2.71 36.44 -13.29
N ASN A 333 -2.15 37.64 -13.40
CA ASN A 333 -2.85 38.90 -13.09
C ASN A 333 -3.36 39.67 -14.32
N GLY A 334 -3.04 39.20 -15.53
CA GLY A 334 -3.50 39.77 -16.81
C GLY A 334 -4.76 39.08 -17.33
N PRO A 335 -5.17 39.33 -18.59
CA PRO A 335 -6.45 38.86 -19.11
C PRO A 335 -6.60 37.34 -19.01
N ILE A 336 -7.77 36.88 -18.55
CA ILE A 336 -8.00 35.46 -18.24
C ILE A 336 -7.89 34.58 -19.50
N ALA A 337 -8.27 35.12 -20.66
CA ALA A 337 -8.10 34.47 -21.96
C ALA A 337 -6.65 34.02 -22.22
N GLU A 338 -5.67 34.87 -21.91
CA GLU A 338 -4.25 34.55 -22.14
C GLU A 338 -3.79 33.44 -21.21
N HIS A 339 -4.22 33.49 -19.94
CA HIS A 339 -3.88 32.47 -18.96
C HIS A 339 -4.45 31.09 -19.36
N VAL A 340 -5.75 31.05 -19.69
CA VAL A 340 -6.43 29.82 -20.12
C VAL A 340 -5.82 29.27 -21.40
N ASN A 341 -5.46 30.14 -22.35
CA ASN A 341 -4.81 29.71 -23.58
C ASN A 341 -3.45 29.04 -23.33
N ILE A 342 -2.64 29.57 -22.42
CA ILE A 342 -1.34 28.98 -22.06
C ILE A 342 -1.53 27.62 -21.37
N VAL A 343 -2.50 27.47 -20.47
CA VAL A 343 -2.77 26.19 -19.80
C VAL A 343 -3.27 25.14 -20.80
N LEU A 344 -4.17 25.51 -21.71
CA LEU A 344 -4.70 24.57 -22.72
C LEU A 344 -3.64 24.11 -23.72
N HIS A 345 -2.82 25.03 -24.22
CA HIS A 345 -1.95 24.77 -25.38
C HIS A 345 -0.46 24.65 -25.03
N GLY A 346 -0.07 24.96 -23.79
CA GLY A 346 1.33 25.01 -23.38
C GLY A 346 2.09 26.18 -24.01
N LYS A 347 3.32 26.40 -23.55
CA LYS A 347 4.25 27.38 -24.12
C LYS A 347 5.69 27.02 -23.80
N GLY A 348 6.54 26.91 -24.82
CA GLY A 348 7.95 26.54 -24.65
C GLY A 348 8.08 25.12 -24.08
N ALA A 349 8.65 25.00 -22.87
CA ALA A 349 8.82 23.72 -22.18
C ALA A 349 7.57 23.26 -21.39
N MET A 350 6.54 24.12 -21.25
CA MET A 350 5.29 23.75 -20.59
C MET A 350 4.41 22.92 -21.55
N PRO A 351 4.02 21.68 -21.18
CA PRO A 351 3.16 20.84 -22.01
C PRO A 351 1.73 21.39 -22.11
N PRO A 352 0.99 21.05 -23.18
CA PRO A 352 -0.44 21.35 -23.27
C PRO A 352 -1.24 20.46 -22.32
N TRP A 353 -2.26 21.02 -21.65
CA TRP A 353 -3.14 20.26 -20.73
C TRP A 353 -4.53 19.98 -21.30
N ASN A 354 -4.80 20.36 -22.55
CA ASN A 354 -6.09 20.15 -23.19
C ASN A 354 -6.54 18.68 -23.22
N THR A 355 -5.67 17.69 -23.29
CA THR A 355 -6.09 16.27 -23.30
C THR A 355 -5.92 15.57 -21.97
N ALA A 356 -5.14 16.15 -21.06
CA ALA A 356 -4.75 15.51 -19.80
C ALA A 356 -5.64 15.91 -18.62
N LEU A 357 -6.20 17.12 -18.64
CA LEU A 357 -7.10 17.62 -17.59
C LEU A 357 -8.50 17.88 -18.16
N ASN A 358 -9.52 17.59 -17.37
CA ASN A 358 -10.91 17.88 -17.72
C ASN A 358 -11.24 19.38 -17.48
N ASP A 359 -12.44 19.80 -17.90
CA ASP A 359 -12.86 21.21 -17.85
C ASP A 359 -12.93 21.76 -16.43
N VAL A 360 -13.35 20.94 -15.46
CA VAL A 360 -13.44 21.32 -14.04
C VAL A 360 -12.04 21.45 -13.44
N GLU A 361 -11.11 20.57 -13.80
CA GLU A 361 -9.72 20.62 -13.33
C GLU A 361 -9.00 21.87 -13.83
N ILE A 362 -9.18 22.22 -15.11
CA ILE A 362 -8.59 23.45 -15.69
C ILE A 362 -9.24 24.69 -15.09
N ALA A 363 -10.56 24.70 -14.96
CA ALA A 363 -11.30 25.77 -14.27
C ALA A 363 -10.77 25.98 -12.85
N SER A 364 -10.55 24.88 -12.13
CA SER A 364 -10.05 24.88 -10.75
C SER A 364 -8.63 25.41 -10.65
N VAL A 365 -7.69 24.90 -11.45
CA VAL A 365 -6.27 25.27 -11.35
C VAL A 365 -6.03 26.72 -11.74
N VAL A 366 -6.68 27.21 -12.80
CA VAL A 366 -6.58 28.62 -13.21
C VAL A 366 -7.19 29.54 -12.16
N THR A 367 -8.35 29.17 -11.59
CA THR A 367 -8.97 29.93 -10.50
C THR A 367 -8.07 29.96 -9.27
N PHE A 368 -7.44 28.84 -8.91
CA PHE A 368 -6.48 28.78 -7.82
C PHE A 368 -5.26 29.67 -8.06
N GLU A 369 -4.60 29.56 -9.22
CA GLU A 369 -3.40 30.32 -9.55
C GLU A 369 -3.64 31.83 -9.56
N ARG A 370 -4.81 32.28 -10.03
CA ARG A 370 -5.18 33.71 -10.08
C ARG A 370 -5.60 34.29 -8.72
N ASN A 371 -5.84 33.44 -7.72
CA ASN A 371 -6.34 33.83 -6.39
C ASN A 371 -5.47 33.29 -5.23
N SER A 372 -4.22 32.96 -5.51
CA SER A 372 -3.27 32.43 -4.53
C SER A 372 -1.97 33.21 -4.52
N TRP A 373 -1.24 33.10 -3.42
CA TRP A 373 0.00 33.85 -3.17
C TRP A 373 -0.24 35.36 -3.24
N GLY A 374 0.52 36.11 -4.04
CA GLY A 374 0.30 37.53 -4.31
C GLY A 374 -0.75 37.81 -5.40
N ASN A 375 -1.38 36.80 -5.99
CA ASN A 375 -2.43 36.97 -6.99
C ASN A 375 -3.79 37.04 -6.28
N HIS A 376 -4.50 38.15 -6.48
CA HIS A 376 -5.80 38.42 -5.84
C HIS A 376 -6.80 39.00 -6.84
N THR A 377 -6.99 38.33 -7.98
CA THR A 377 -7.80 38.88 -9.08
C THR A 377 -9.31 38.77 -8.84
N ALA A 378 -9.75 37.93 -7.89
CA ALA A 378 -11.14 37.56 -7.65
C ALA A 378 -11.83 36.88 -8.85
N ASP A 379 -11.09 36.50 -9.90
CA ASP A 379 -11.66 35.83 -11.07
C ASP A 379 -12.01 34.38 -10.74
N ILE A 380 -13.18 33.94 -11.21
CA ILE A 380 -13.63 32.56 -11.13
C ILE A 380 -13.82 32.04 -12.55
N LEU A 381 -13.01 31.06 -12.95
CA LEU A 381 -13.19 30.37 -14.22
C LEU A 381 -14.14 29.19 -14.02
N GLN A 382 -15.24 29.17 -14.77
CA GLN A 382 -16.20 28.06 -14.74
C GLN A 382 -15.84 26.98 -15.78
N PRO A 383 -16.18 25.70 -15.52
CA PRO A 383 -15.88 24.60 -16.44
C PRO A 383 -16.47 24.82 -17.84
N MET A 384 -17.70 25.36 -17.93
CA MET A 384 -18.33 25.68 -19.21
C MET A 384 -17.54 26.73 -20.02
N GLN A 385 -16.83 27.65 -19.36
CA GLN A 385 -15.95 28.60 -20.05
C GLN A 385 -14.68 27.92 -20.59
N VAL A 386 -14.21 26.85 -19.95
CA VAL A 386 -13.11 26.02 -20.47
C VAL A 386 -13.60 25.21 -21.67
N ALA A 387 -14.79 24.63 -21.59
CA ALA A 387 -15.42 23.93 -22.71
C ALA A 387 -15.58 24.86 -23.93
N ASP A 388 -16.04 26.09 -23.73
CA ASP A 388 -16.10 27.14 -24.76
C ASP A 388 -14.69 27.47 -25.31
N ALA A 389 -13.69 27.61 -24.43
CA ALA A 389 -12.30 27.92 -24.82
C ALA A 389 -11.67 26.83 -25.71
N ARG A 390 -11.96 25.56 -25.42
CA ARG A 390 -11.55 24.42 -26.26
C ARG A 390 -12.15 24.47 -27.66
N ASN A 391 -13.32 25.08 -27.78
CA ASN A 391 -14.01 25.30 -29.05
C ASN A 391 -13.68 26.67 -29.68
N GLY A 392 -12.63 27.36 -29.17
CA GLY A 392 -12.11 28.61 -29.73
C GLY A 392 -12.73 29.88 -29.14
N LYS A 393 -13.68 29.78 -28.21
CA LYS A 393 -14.29 30.93 -27.54
C LYS A 393 -13.64 31.15 -26.17
N MET A 394 -12.59 31.97 -26.14
CA MET A 394 -11.84 32.26 -24.91
C MET A 394 -12.68 33.07 -23.90
N PRO A 395 -12.48 32.87 -22.58
CA PRO A 395 -13.19 33.60 -21.54
C PRO A 395 -12.81 35.09 -21.53
N GLU A 396 -13.81 35.96 -21.37
CA GLU A 396 -13.64 37.41 -21.28
C GLU A 396 -13.41 37.84 -19.81
N GLY A 397 -12.64 38.92 -19.61
CA GLY A 397 -12.36 39.52 -18.29
C GLY A 397 -10.92 39.32 -17.79
N GLY A 398 -10.67 39.71 -16.53
CA GLY A 398 -9.37 39.49 -15.87
C GLY A 398 -8.27 40.53 -16.15
N ASP A 399 -8.57 41.65 -16.82
CA ASP A 399 -7.62 42.74 -17.11
C ASP A 399 -7.35 43.64 -15.88
N HIS A 400 -6.78 43.06 -14.82
CA HIS A 400 -6.49 43.78 -13.57
C HIS A 400 -5.22 44.65 -13.66
N LEU A 401 -4.36 44.39 -14.64
CA LEU A 401 -3.15 45.19 -14.93
C LEU A 401 -3.43 46.46 -15.76
N ALA A 402 -4.60 46.56 -16.41
CA ALA A 402 -4.97 47.76 -17.17
C ALA A 402 -5.53 48.88 -16.26
N ALA A 403 -6.05 48.53 -15.09
CA ALA A 403 -6.68 49.49 -14.16
C ALA A 403 -5.69 50.25 -13.25
N ALA A 404 -4.41 49.87 -13.23
CA ALA A 404 -3.39 50.49 -12.35
C ALA A 404 -2.73 51.76 -12.94
N GLY A 405 -3.31 52.34 -13.99
CA GLY A 405 -2.75 53.48 -14.74
C GLY A 405 -3.54 54.78 -14.65
N GLY A 406 -4.26 55.05 -13.55
CA GLY A 406 -5.05 56.27 -13.38
C GLY A 406 -5.16 56.73 -11.93
N ASP A 407 -4.64 57.93 -11.71
CA ASP A 407 -4.86 58.84 -10.57
C ASP A 407 -4.35 58.46 -9.18
N ALA A 408 -3.14 58.97 -8.91
CA ALA A 408 -2.77 59.43 -7.59
C ALA A 408 -3.65 60.64 -7.20
N ALA A 409 -4.51 60.48 -6.20
CA ALA A 409 -5.08 61.58 -5.45
C ALA A 409 -5.07 61.28 -3.95
N SER A 410 -4.54 62.27 -3.22
CA SER A 410 -4.23 62.33 -1.80
C SER A 410 -5.39 62.09 -0.84
N ALA A 411 -5.04 61.56 0.33
CA ALA A 411 -5.83 61.25 1.52
C ALA A 411 -6.70 62.41 2.09
N PRO A 412 -7.46 62.15 3.18
CA PRO A 412 -6.86 62.51 4.46
C PRO A 412 -7.08 61.51 5.62
N ALA A 413 -6.16 61.58 6.57
CA ALA A 413 -6.14 60.89 7.85
C ALA A 413 -6.85 61.69 8.96
N ALA A 414 -7.52 60.98 9.89
CA ALA A 414 -7.69 61.26 11.33
C ALA A 414 -8.72 60.24 11.88
N ALA A 415 -8.32 59.27 12.71
CA ALA A 415 -8.27 59.28 14.19
C ALA A 415 -9.67 59.21 14.85
N ALA A 416 -9.95 58.50 15.94
CA ALA A 416 -9.34 57.43 16.75
C ALA A 416 -10.39 57.08 17.85
N SER A 417 -10.51 55.83 18.28
CA SER A 417 -10.74 55.37 19.69
C SER A 417 -10.89 53.85 19.68
N GLU A 418 -9.91 53.06 20.12
CA GLU A 418 -9.71 52.57 21.51
C GLU A 418 -10.97 51.93 22.14
N ALA A 419 -10.93 50.83 22.89
CA ALA A 419 -9.97 49.78 23.20
C ALA A 419 -10.69 48.79 24.15
N ALA A 420 -10.36 47.50 24.06
CA ALA A 420 -10.31 46.54 25.19
C ALA A 420 -9.72 45.24 24.62
N SER A 421 -8.39 45.08 24.57
CA SER A 421 -7.50 44.70 25.67
C SER A 421 -7.91 43.40 26.36
N ALA A 422 -7.32 42.30 25.91
CA ALA A 422 -6.69 41.32 26.78
C ALA A 422 -5.43 40.77 26.06
N ALA A 423 -4.29 40.96 26.69
CA ALA A 423 -2.95 40.52 26.29
C ALA A 423 -2.30 39.86 27.52
N PRO A 424 -1.03 39.42 27.49
CA PRO A 424 -0.38 38.49 26.56
C PRO A 424 0.53 37.47 27.30
N ALA A 425 1.02 36.44 26.59
CA ALA A 425 2.33 35.79 26.82
C ALA A 425 2.54 34.75 25.70
N ALA A 426 3.67 34.60 25.02
CA ALA A 426 4.93 35.33 24.99
C ALA A 426 5.53 35.08 23.60
N ALA A 427 6.22 36.08 23.05
CA ALA A 427 7.01 35.93 21.85
C ALA A 427 8.31 35.15 22.16
N SER A 428 8.71 34.27 21.25
CA SER A 428 10.13 33.98 21.02
C SER A 428 10.36 33.55 19.57
N ASP A 429 11.04 34.46 18.88
CA ASP A 429 12.08 34.27 17.87
C ASP A 429 11.78 33.85 16.44
N ALA A 430 12.36 34.68 15.58
CA ALA A 430 12.57 34.52 14.16
C ALA A 430 13.63 33.45 13.86
N SER A 431 13.47 32.85 12.67
CA SER A 431 14.48 32.18 11.83
C SER A 431 15.10 30.85 12.29
N ALA A 432 14.62 29.76 11.67
CA ALA A 432 15.46 28.66 11.17
C ALA A 432 14.80 28.04 9.92
N PRO A 433 15.56 27.68 8.87
CA PRO A 433 15.01 26.96 7.73
C PRO A 433 14.55 25.57 8.19
N GLN A 434 13.30 25.23 7.86
CA GLN A 434 12.72 23.93 8.16
C GLN A 434 13.55 22.84 7.44
N ALA A 435 14.23 22.00 8.22
CA ALA A 435 15.05 20.91 7.69
C ALA A 435 14.14 19.92 6.95
N ALA A 436 14.36 19.76 5.63
CA ALA A 436 13.76 18.68 4.86
C ALA A 436 14.13 17.33 5.51
N GLY A 437 13.13 16.55 5.92
CA GLY A 437 13.33 15.23 6.49
C GLY A 437 13.91 14.25 5.47
N LEU A 438 14.60 13.20 5.94
CA LEU A 438 14.98 12.07 5.10
C LEU A 438 13.76 11.17 4.80
N PRO A 439 13.71 10.47 3.65
CA PRO A 439 14.77 10.33 2.64
C PRO A 439 14.95 11.56 1.76
N ALA A 440 16.20 11.83 1.37
CA ALA A 440 16.55 12.87 0.40
C ALA A 440 17.14 12.23 -0.87
N SER A 441 16.81 12.76 -2.04
CA SER A 441 17.27 12.23 -3.33
C SER A 441 18.13 13.26 -4.07
N ILE A 442 19.25 12.80 -4.63
CA ILE A 442 20.14 13.61 -5.48
C ILE A 442 20.09 13.02 -6.89
N TYR A 443 19.70 13.81 -7.88
CA TYR A 443 19.54 13.37 -9.27
C TYR A 443 20.73 13.79 -10.12
N PHE A 444 21.35 12.84 -10.81
CA PHE A 444 22.50 13.08 -11.64
C PHE A 444 22.12 13.28 -13.12
N GLU A 445 22.95 14.05 -13.81
CA GLU A 445 22.92 14.17 -15.26
C GLU A 445 23.25 12.83 -15.94
N THR A 446 22.73 12.64 -17.15
CA THR A 446 22.95 11.43 -17.94
C THR A 446 24.43 11.20 -18.19
N GLY A 447 24.91 9.99 -17.88
CA GLY A 447 26.32 9.60 -18.05
C GLY A 447 27.32 10.30 -17.11
N LYS A 448 26.87 11.13 -16.16
CA LYS A 448 27.73 11.86 -15.23
C LYS A 448 27.60 11.35 -13.79
N SER A 449 28.71 11.41 -13.05
CA SER A 449 28.80 11.17 -11.60
C SER A 449 29.20 12.41 -10.80
N THR A 450 29.37 13.55 -11.48
CA THR A 450 29.65 14.84 -10.84
C THR A 450 28.43 15.29 -10.04
N LEU A 451 28.65 15.69 -8.79
CA LEU A 451 27.58 16.14 -7.91
C LEU A 451 26.91 17.41 -8.50
N PRO A 452 25.57 17.43 -8.64
CA PRO A 452 24.87 18.59 -9.20
C PRO A 452 24.82 19.75 -8.18
N SER A 453 24.63 20.98 -8.67
CA SER A 453 24.68 22.19 -7.82
C SER A 453 23.53 22.28 -6.80
N ASP A 454 22.43 21.60 -7.05
CA ASP A 454 21.26 21.50 -6.16
C ASP A 454 21.43 20.42 -5.06
N ALA A 455 22.44 19.53 -5.17
CA ALA A 455 22.70 18.50 -4.17
C ALA A 455 23.07 19.05 -2.79
N ALA A 456 23.54 20.30 -2.71
CA ALA A 456 23.96 20.93 -1.46
C ALA A 456 22.86 20.91 -0.40
N ALA A 457 21.60 21.14 -0.80
CA ALA A 457 20.45 21.12 0.11
C ALA A 457 20.20 19.71 0.70
N ALA A 458 20.28 18.67 -0.14
CA ALA A 458 20.10 17.28 0.28
C ALA A 458 21.24 16.80 1.19
N VAL A 459 22.48 17.16 0.87
CA VAL A 459 23.66 16.83 1.68
C VAL A 459 23.60 17.55 3.04
N GLN A 460 23.21 18.82 3.07
CA GLN A 460 23.05 19.58 4.32
C GLN A 460 21.90 19.04 5.19
N ALA A 461 20.77 18.68 4.58
CA ALA A 461 19.64 18.06 5.29
C ALA A 461 20.05 16.72 5.94
N ALA A 462 20.76 15.88 5.18
CA ALA A 462 21.29 14.60 5.69
C ALA A 462 22.35 14.78 6.79
N ALA A 463 23.25 15.77 6.65
CA ALA A 463 24.23 16.09 7.68
C ALA A 463 23.57 16.63 8.97
N ALA A 464 22.56 17.49 8.83
CA ALA A 464 21.75 17.98 9.95
C ALA A 464 21.01 16.82 10.65
N TYR A 465 20.43 15.90 9.90
CA TYR A 465 19.80 14.70 10.44
C TYR A 465 20.80 13.82 11.20
N ALA A 466 21.98 13.56 10.64
CA ALA A 466 23.03 12.77 11.29
C ALA A 466 23.57 13.43 12.56
N LYS A 467 23.59 14.77 12.62
CA LYS A 467 23.95 15.53 13.82
C LYS A 467 22.86 15.47 14.89
N ALA A 468 21.59 15.52 14.49
CA ALA A 468 20.44 15.42 15.40
C ALA A 468 20.21 13.99 15.94
N HIS A 469 20.70 12.98 15.22
CA HIS A 469 20.56 11.56 15.59
C HIS A 469 21.94 10.89 15.63
N PRO A 470 22.71 11.02 16.73
CA PRO A 470 24.10 10.54 16.82
C PRO A 470 24.28 9.05 16.51
N ASP A 471 23.27 8.23 16.83
CA ASP A 471 23.30 6.77 16.64
C ASP A 471 22.77 6.31 15.27
N ALA A 472 22.17 7.19 14.48
CA ALA A 472 21.62 6.83 13.17
C ALA A 472 22.74 6.67 12.13
N LYS A 473 22.67 5.60 11.34
CA LYS A 473 23.48 5.44 10.12
C LYS A 473 22.68 5.96 8.91
N LEU A 474 23.37 6.49 7.91
CA LEU A 474 22.80 6.90 6.64
C LEU A 474 23.11 5.82 5.59
N VAL A 475 22.10 5.40 4.86
CA VAL A 475 22.20 4.46 3.75
C VAL A 475 22.15 5.24 2.44
N LEU A 476 23.10 4.95 1.55
CA LEU A 476 23.14 5.50 0.20
C LEU A 476 22.80 4.41 -0.80
N SER A 477 21.71 4.61 -1.53
CA SER A 477 21.23 3.70 -2.57
C SER A 477 21.35 4.39 -3.93
N GLY A 478 22.27 3.92 -4.77
CA GLY A 478 22.44 4.42 -6.13
C GLY A 478 21.62 3.61 -7.13
N PHE A 479 20.89 4.29 -8.02
CA PHE A 479 20.04 3.64 -9.01
C PHE A 479 20.72 3.58 -10.38
N THR A 480 20.46 2.50 -11.12
CA THR A 480 21.02 2.27 -12.46
C THR A 480 20.11 2.79 -13.58
N ASP A 481 20.71 3.37 -14.61
CA ASP A 481 20.03 3.79 -15.84
C ASP A 481 19.32 2.61 -16.55
N ALA A 482 18.12 2.84 -17.09
CA ALA A 482 17.28 1.82 -17.76
C ALA A 482 17.73 1.48 -19.20
N THR A 483 18.58 2.32 -19.79
CA THR A 483 19.11 2.17 -21.15
C THR A 483 20.64 2.13 -21.13
N GLY A 484 21.26 1.31 -21.97
CA GLY A 484 22.72 1.17 -22.05
C GLY A 484 23.24 -0.16 -21.52
N SER A 485 24.56 -0.26 -21.31
CA SER A 485 25.19 -1.49 -20.78
C SER A 485 24.95 -1.59 -19.27
N ALA A 486 24.39 -2.72 -18.83
CA ALA A 486 24.10 -2.98 -17.41
C ALA A 486 25.34 -2.84 -16.51
N GLU A 487 26.51 -3.32 -16.98
CA GLU A 487 27.78 -3.22 -16.25
C GLU A 487 28.22 -1.76 -16.08
N LYS A 488 28.13 -0.96 -17.16
CA LYS A 488 28.46 0.47 -17.12
C LYS A 488 27.50 1.25 -16.23
N ASN A 489 26.22 0.91 -16.26
CA ASN A 489 25.19 1.57 -15.45
C ASN A 489 25.36 1.24 -13.95
N ALA A 490 25.73 0.00 -13.62
CA ALA A 490 26.06 -0.38 -12.25
C ALA A 490 27.31 0.34 -11.71
N GLU A 491 28.37 0.45 -12.51
CA GLU A 491 29.57 1.17 -12.09
C GLU A 491 29.32 2.68 -11.96
N LEU A 492 28.49 3.25 -12.85
CA LEU A 492 28.09 4.66 -12.77
C LEU A 492 27.25 4.95 -11.52
N ALA A 493 26.27 4.11 -11.19
CA ALA A 493 25.46 4.22 -9.98
C ALA A 493 26.30 4.14 -8.70
N LYS A 494 27.28 3.22 -8.68
CA LYS A 494 28.26 3.11 -7.59
C LYS A 494 29.12 4.36 -7.47
N THR A 495 29.61 4.91 -8.58
CA THR A 495 30.41 6.13 -8.60
C THR A 495 29.61 7.35 -8.09
N ARG A 496 28.32 7.44 -8.47
CA ARG A 496 27.40 8.47 -7.96
C ARG A 496 27.21 8.36 -6.45
N ALA A 497 26.98 7.15 -5.92
CA ALA A 497 26.83 6.93 -4.49
C ALA A 497 28.11 7.28 -3.71
N GLN A 498 29.29 7.03 -4.28
CA GLN A 498 30.57 7.46 -3.72
C GLN A 498 30.73 8.98 -3.70
N ALA A 499 30.31 9.68 -4.76
CA ALA A 499 30.34 11.14 -4.80
C ALA A 499 29.45 11.76 -3.70
N VAL A 500 28.28 11.18 -3.44
CA VAL A 500 27.40 11.61 -2.34
C VAL A 500 28.00 11.30 -0.97
N ARG A 501 28.61 10.13 -0.79
CA ARG A 501 29.35 9.78 0.44
C ARG A 501 30.44 10.82 0.73
N ASP A 502 31.23 11.17 -0.27
CA ASP A 502 32.35 12.10 -0.10
C ASP A 502 31.85 13.52 0.23
N ALA A 503 30.71 13.92 -0.34
CA ALA A 503 30.02 15.16 0.02
C ALA A 503 29.48 15.15 1.47
N LEU A 504 28.92 14.04 1.94
CA LEU A 504 28.47 13.88 3.33
C LEU A 504 29.63 13.90 4.32
N LYS A 505 30.77 13.28 3.96
CA LYS A 505 32.00 13.35 4.75
C LYS A 505 32.51 14.79 4.86
N ALA A 506 32.52 15.53 3.73
CA ALA A 506 32.89 16.94 3.73
C ALA A 506 31.92 17.80 4.56
N ALA A 507 30.65 17.40 4.67
CA ALA A 507 29.64 18.04 5.51
C ALA A 507 29.68 17.60 7.00
N GLY A 508 30.66 16.77 7.39
CA GLY A 508 30.90 16.39 8.79
C GLY A 508 30.23 15.10 9.26
N VAL A 509 29.70 14.27 8.36
CA VAL A 509 29.19 12.92 8.71
C VAL A 509 30.35 11.93 8.77
N ALA A 510 30.47 11.20 9.89
CA ALA A 510 31.52 10.20 10.07
C ALA A 510 31.35 9.02 9.07
N GLU A 511 32.47 8.50 8.56
CA GLU A 511 32.47 7.49 7.48
C GLU A 511 31.84 6.16 7.90
N ASP A 512 32.03 5.74 9.15
CA ASP A 512 31.42 4.53 9.74
C ASP A 512 29.89 4.64 9.88
N ARG A 513 29.35 5.86 9.74
CA ARG A 513 27.92 6.15 9.74
C ARG A 513 27.31 6.20 8.35
N ILE A 514 28.08 5.97 7.28
CA ILE A 514 27.58 5.96 5.91
C ILE A 514 27.71 4.55 5.33
N VAL A 515 26.57 3.96 4.94
CA VAL A 515 26.49 2.62 4.37
C VAL A 515 26.16 2.70 2.89
N LEU A 516 27.09 2.28 2.03
CA LEU A 516 26.84 2.15 0.59
C LEU A 516 26.12 0.82 0.31
N LYS A 517 24.91 0.89 -0.27
CA LYS A 517 24.25 -0.29 -0.82
C LYS A 517 24.79 -0.63 -2.21
N LYS A 518 24.56 -1.89 -2.61
CA LYS A 518 24.77 -2.30 -4.01
C LYS A 518 23.83 -1.48 -4.92
N PRO A 519 24.26 -1.12 -6.15
CA PRO A 519 23.40 -0.45 -7.11
C PRO A 519 22.07 -1.18 -7.28
N GLU A 520 20.98 -0.42 -7.24
CA GLU A 520 19.61 -0.94 -7.38
C GLU A 520 19.10 -0.60 -8.79
N SER A 521 18.38 -1.53 -9.42
CA SER A 521 17.69 -1.25 -10.69
C SER A 521 16.31 -0.65 -10.41
N ILE A 522 15.83 0.25 -11.27
CA ILE A 522 14.45 0.74 -11.18
C ILE A 522 13.49 -0.45 -11.33
N THR A 523 12.58 -0.62 -10.37
CA THR A 523 11.49 -1.61 -10.42
C THR A 523 10.11 -0.98 -10.68
N GLY A 524 10.06 0.30 -11.04
CA GLY A 524 8.85 1.00 -11.51
C GLY A 524 9.07 2.50 -11.68
N GLY A 525 8.67 3.05 -12.83
CA GLY A 525 8.73 4.48 -13.15
C GLY A 525 9.06 4.73 -14.63
N ALA A 526 8.28 5.57 -15.31
CA ALA A 526 8.48 5.93 -16.72
C ALA A 526 9.50 7.07 -16.93
N ASP A 527 10.04 7.67 -15.86
CA ASP A 527 10.95 8.81 -15.95
C ASP A 527 12.42 8.37 -15.88
N ALA A 528 13.18 8.69 -16.93
CA ALA A 528 14.62 8.44 -17.00
C ALA A 528 15.40 9.14 -15.87
N LYS A 529 14.87 10.22 -15.26
CA LYS A 529 15.53 10.96 -14.18
C LYS A 529 15.62 10.14 -12.88
N GLU A 530 14.59 9.34 -12.58
CA GLU A 530 14.58 8.44 -11.42
C GLU A 530 15.67 7.37 -11.49
N ALA A 531 16.08 7.01 -12.70
CA ALA A 531 17.16 6.05 -12.97
C ALA A 531 18.54 6.56 -12.57
N ARG A 532 18.66 7.88 -12.35
CA ARG A 532 19.92 8.58 -12.11
C ARG A 532 20.01 9.16 -10.72
N ARG A 533 19.25 8.64 -9.76
CA ARG A 533 19.28 9.17 -8.39
C ARG A 533 20.23 8.41 -7.46
N VAL A 534 20.69 9.11 -6.44
CA VAL A 534 21.20 8.53 -5.20
C VAL A 534 20.24 8.95 -4.09
N GLU A 535 19.69 7.98 -3.39
CA GLU A 535 18.83 8.22 -2.24
C GLU A 535 19.64 8.12 -0.94
N ILE A 536 19.46 9.09 -0.06
CA ILE A 536 20.00 9.15 1.30
C ILE A 536 18.84 8.87 2.25
N SER A 537 18.91 7.78 3.00
CA SER A 537 17.88 7.41 3.99
C SER A 537 18.52 7.00 5.32
N PRO A 538 17.80 7.09 6.46
CA PRO A 538 18.28 6.49 7.69
C PRO A 538 18.32 4.95 7.53
N ALA A 539 19.34 4.31 8.08
CA ALA A 539 19.35 2.86 8.26
C ALA A 539 18.21 2.50 9.22
N ALA A 540 17.34 1.60 8.77
CA ALA A 540 16.26 1.04 9.58
C ALA A 540 16.78 0.22 10.76
#